data_AF-A0A2P8W955-F1
#
_entry.id   AF-A0A2P8W955-F1
#
_cell.length_a   1.000
_cell.length_b   1.000
_cell.length_c   1.000
_cell.angle_alpha   90.00
_cell.angle_beta   90.00
_cell.angle_gamma   90.00
#
_symmetry.space_group_name_H-M   'P 1'
#
loop_
_entity.id
_entity.type
_entity.pdbx_description
1 polymer ?
#
loop_
_entity_poly.entity_id
_entity_poly.type
_entity_poly.pdbx_seq_one_letter_code
_entity_poly.pdbx_strand_id
1 'polypeptide(L)'
;MVFPGSSSPPDAAAVQDILLKLRRKEGTWVDWAQGCQALQKARFTPQQIFEETGFEPIQQNQIVVAEQVYQSALKAGVKDATQAHFTRQGSDSLYELRVLSQGDRAAMADFAVQHGLDSDEVRDLVKPVKEYSYRKEKPPGFGDGPGDAIAYHFWKLARQKDDLQDRSRLIAQGLRFAESPTARQHIEKLLTDFTVVKSRPAPRLPLYRLETESELPRVIPVVGQMPLTVDDLKAVPVVVPEEPFSMVSANGASAWIAVPGWQVIFRAEDPVGLLTQSRRLPNYPADAADETVLVVVDRSDRTWEDDGYFLTAEGDRLTLVWSPSPIETPILGKVILILRPKRILDENYNRELWQLDE
;
A
#
# COMPACT_ATOMS: atom_id res chain seq x y z
N MET A 1 3.66 12.56 7.20
CA MET A 1 4.70 13.44 6.61
C MET A 1 4.46 14.85 7.10
N VAL A 2 5.40 15.41 7.85
CA VAL A 2 5.34 16.81 8.31
C VAL A 2 6.04 17.64 7.24
N PHE A 3 5.28 18.50 6.56
CA PHE A 3 5.81 19.40 5.53
C PHE A 3 6.49 20.61 6.19
N PRO A 4 7.77 20.91 5.89
CA PRO A 4 8.45 22.08 6.40
C PRO A 4 8.03 23.31 5.59
N GLY A 5 7.49 24.31 6.29
CA GLY A 5 6.92 25.54 5.72
C GLY A 5 5.77 26.05 6.59
N SER A 6 6.02 26.21 7.89
CA SER A 6 5.02 26.62 8.88
C SER A 6 4.73 28.12 8.78
N SER A 7 3.87 28.49 7.84
CA SER A 7 3.01 29.66 8.00
C SER A 7 1.92 29.29 9.02
N SER A 8 1.69 30.13 10.04
CA SER A 8 0.57 29.96 10.98
C SER A 8 -0.76 29.78 10.22
N PRO A 9 -1.73 29.02 10.76
CA PRO A 9 -3.06 28.94 10.17
C PRO A 9 -3.66 30.35 10.05
N PRO A 10 -4.42 30.64 8.97
CA PRO A 10 -5.06 31.94 8.80
C PRO A 10 -6.04 32.20 9.95
N ASP A 11 -6.17 33.48 10.34
CA ASP A 11 -7.18 33.88 11.31
C ASP A 11 -8.59 33.81 10.70
N ALA A 12 -9.62 33.97 11.54
CA ALA A 12 -11.01 33.81 11.11
C ALA A 12 -11.43 34.83 10.03
N ALA A 13 -10.88 36.04 10.03
CA ALA A 13 -11.17 37.06 9.03
C ALA A 13 -10.52 36.70 7.68
N ALA A 14 -9.27 36.23 7.70
CA ALA A 14 -8.56 35.76 6.52
C ALA A 14 -9.22 34.51 5.90
N VAL A 15 -9.73 33.59 6.72
CA VAL A 15 -10.50 32.42 6.22
C VAL A 15 -11.71 32.87 5.40
N GLN A 16 -12.49 33.84 5.90
CA GLN A 16 -13.67 34.34 5.19
C GLN A 16 -13.31 35.04 3.88
N ASP A 17 -12.22 35.81 3.86
CA ASP A 17 -11.72 36.46 2.64
C ASP A 17 -11.28 35.42 1.58
N ILE A 18 -10.57 34.38 2.01
CA ILE A 18 -10.14 33.28 1.11
C ILE A 18 -11.35 32.56 0.53
N LEU A 19 -12.35 32.21 1.35
CA LEU A 19 -13.58 31.56 0.88
C LEU A 19 -14.31 32.44 -0.14
N LEU A 20 -14.39 33.75 0.10
CA LEU A 20 -15.04 34.69 -0.81
C LEU A 20 -14.30 34.78 -2.16
N LYS A 21 -12.98 34.87 -2.14
CA LYS A 21 -12.13 34.91 -3.35
C LYS A 21 -12.26 33.63 -4.18
N LEU A 22 -12.22 32.47 -3.53
CA LEU A 22 -12.41 31.17 -4.20
C LEU A 22 -13.81 31.06 -4.80
N ARG A 23 -14.87 31.43 -4.06
CA ARG A 23 -16.24 31.42 -4.56
C ARG A 23 -16.43 32.31 -5.80
N ARG A 24 -15.73 33.45 -5.85
CA ARG A 24 -15.74 34.37 -7.00
C ARG A 24 -14.75 34.00 -8.11
N LYS A 25 -13.93 32.96 -7.91
CA LYS A 25 -12.80 32.60 -8.78
C LYS A 25 -11.90 33.79 -9.09
N GLU A 26 -11.63 34.60 -8.07
CA GLU A 26 -10.77 35.78 -8.18
C GLU A 26 -9.29 35.37 -8.19
N GLY A 27 -8.48 36.00 -9.04
CA GLY A 27 -7.06 35.66 -9.22
C GLY A 27 -6.81 34.54 -10.23
N THR A 28 -5.65 33.91 -10.11
CA THR A 28 -5.18 32.81 -10.97
C THR A 28 -5.42 31.46 -10.31
N TRP A 29 -5.27 30.37 -11.07
CA TRP A 29 -5.34 29.03 -10.50
C TRP A 29 -4.29 28.78 -9.41
N VAL A 30 -3.15 29.47 -9.46
CA VAL A 30 -2.10 29.46 -8.42
C VAL A 30 -2.64 30.05 -7.13
N ASP A 31 -3.33 31.19 -7.21
CA ASP A 31 -3.97 31.83 -6.05
C ASP A 31 -5.06 30.93 -5.46
N TRP A 32 -5.83 30.25 -6.33
CA TRP A 32 -6.85 29.30 -5.89
C TRP A 32 -6.25 28.10 -5.15
N ALA A 33 -5.13 27.57 -5.65
CA ALA A 33 -4.41 26.47 -5.00
C ALA A 33 -3.88 26.88 -3.62
N GLN A 34 -3.28 28.07 -3.52
CA GLN A 34 -2.79 28.61 -2.25
C GLN A 34 -3.93 28.86 -1.26
N GLY A 35 -5.08 29.36 -1.73
CA GLY A 35 -6.31 29.47 -0.95
C GLY A 35 -6.78 28.12 -0.40
N CYS A 36 -6.86 27.09 -1.25
CA CYS A 36 -7.24 25.74 -0.83
C CYS A 36 -6.26 25.16 0.21
N GLN A 37 -4.95 25.32 0.00
CA GLN A 37 -3.93 24.89 0.97
C GLN A 37 -4.09 25.62 2.32
N ALA A 38 -4.37 26.93 2.30
CA ALA A 38 -4.57 27.72 3.52
C ALA A 38 -5.82 27.26 4.30
N LEU A 39 -6.93 26.94 3.62
CA LEU A 39 -8.13 26.40 4.26
C LEU A 39 -7.91 25.00 4.83
N GLN A 40 -7.18 24.13 4.13
CA GLN A 40 -6.80 22.81 4.64
C GLN A 40 -5.92 22.93 5.90
N LYS A 41 -4.98 23.89 5.94
CA LYS A 41 -4.20 24.22 7.15
C LYS A 41 -5.09 24.73 8.29
N ALA A 42 -6.19 25.42 7.97
CA ALA A 42 -7.24 25.81 8.91
C ALA A 42 -8.22 24.67 9.26
N ARG A 43 -7.88 23.41 8.88
CA ARG A 43 -8.64 22.17 9.17
C ARG A 43 -9.97 22.02 8.42
N PHE A 44 -10.17 22.75 7.32
CA PHE A 44 -11.28 22.46 6.42
C PHE A 44 -11.02 21.16 5.66
N THR A 45 -12.04 20.31 5.60
CA THR A 45 -12.04 19.13 4.73
C THR A 45 -12.28 19.54 3.27
N PRO A 46 -11.86 18.73 2.28
CA PRO A 46 -12.14 19.01 0.87
C PRO A 46 -13.63 19.19 0.58
N GLN A 47 -14.50 18.44 1.27
CA GLN A 47 -15.94 18.55 1.17
C GLN A 47 -16.47 19.91 1.65
N GLN A 48 -15.98 20.40 2.80
CA GLN A 48 -16.37 21.73 3.31
C GLN A 48 -15.91 22.85 2.37
N ILE A 49 -14.71 22.74 1.78
CA ILE A 49 -14.23 23.72 0.80
C ILE A 49 -15.14 23.72 -0.43
N PHE A 50 -15.57 22.55 -0.91
CA PHE A 50 -16.50 22.44 -2.03
C PHE A 50 -17.85 23.10 -1.72
N GLU A 51 -18.43 22.82 -0.56
CA GLU A 51 -19.72 23.41 -0.14
C GLU A 51 -19.67 24.94 -0.09
N GLU A 52 -18.55 25.50 0.35
CA GLU A 52 -18.39 26.95 0.46
C GLU A 52 -17.98 27.66 -0.84
N THR A 53 -17.30 26.97 -1.77
CA THR A 53 -16.62 27.63 -2.90
C THR A 53 -16.98 27.08 -4.28
N GLY A 54 -17.51 25.86 -4.35
CA GLY A 54 -17.76 25.12 -5.59
C GLY A 54 -16.52 24.44 -6.20
N PHE A 55 -15.35 24.48 -5.56
CA PHE A 55 -14.18 23.72 -6.01
C PHE A 55 -14.31 22.25 -5.64
N GLU A 56 -14.45 21.37 -6.62
CA GLU A 56 -14.56 19.93 -6.36
C GLU A 56 -13.28 19.37 -5.72
N PRO A 57 -13.38 18.33 -4.86
CA PRO A 57 -12.20 17.71 -4.25
C PRO A 57 -11.13 17.27 -5.27
N ILE A 58 -11.54 16.79 -6.44
CA ILE A 58 -10.61 16.39 -7.51
C ILE A 58 -9.87 17.61 -8.08
N GLN A 59 -10.57 18.73 -8.28
CA GLN A 59 -9.99 19.98 -8.74
C GLN A 59 -9.06 20.57 -7.70
N GLN A 60 -9.45 20.55 -6.41
CA GLN A 60 -8.61 21.01 -5.31
C GLN A 60 -7.27 20.25 -5.29
N ASN A 61 -7.31 18.92 -5.37
CA ASN A 61 -6.09 18.10 -5.44
C ASN A 61 -5.24 18.45 -6.67
N GLN A 62 -5.87 18.63 -7.83
CA GLN A 62 -5.20 18.93 -9.08
C GLN A 62 -4.44 20.26 -9.03
N ILE A 63 -5.12 21.37 -8.65
CA ILE A 63 -4.47 22.68 -8.57
C ILE A 63 -3.42 22.75 -7.45
N VAL A 64 -3.65 22.08 -6.30
CA VAL A 64 -2.69 22.08 -5.18
C VAL A 64 -1.40 21.39 -5.55
N VAL A 65 -1.46 20.23 -6.20
CA VAL A 65 -0.27 19.51 -6.65
C VAL A 65 0.40 20.25 -7.82
N ALA A 66 -0.39 20.78 -8.76
CA ALA A 66 0.13 21.57 -9.87
C ALA A 66 0.87 22.82 -9.37
N GLU A 67 0.41 23.47 -8.31
CA GLU A 67 1.06 24.64 -7.73
C GLU A 67 2.42 24.27 -7.13
N GLN A 68 2.52 23.14 -6.44
CA GLN A 68 3.80 22.63 -5.95
C GLN A 68 4.78 22.34 -7.09
N VAL A 69 4.29 21.75 -8.18
CA VAL A 69 5.08 21.53 -9.39
C VAL A 69 5.54 22.86 -9.96
N TYR A 70 4.63 23.83 -10.11
CA TYR A 70 4.92 25.17 -10.61
C TYR A 70 6.03 25.85 -9.81
N GLN A 71 5.90 25.91 -8.48
CA GLN A 71 6.93 26.48 -7.62
C GLN A 71 8.27 25.76 -7.75
N SER A 72 8.25 24.43 -7.86
CA SER A 72 9.47 23.63 -8.02
C SER A 72 10.17 23.89 -9.37
N ALA A 73 9.39 24.08 -10.44
CA ALA A 73 9.88 24.41 -11.77
C ALA A 73 10.46 25.83 -11.80
N LEU A 74 9.77 26.82 -11.21
CA LEU A 74 10.31 28.18 -11.06
C LEU A 74 11.66 28.19 -10.35
N LYS A 75 11.80 27.43 -9.26
CA LYS A 75 13.06 27.32 -8.50
C LYS A 75 14.19 26.66 -9.30
N ALA A 76 13.86 25.80 -10.26
CA ALA A 76 14.85 25.17 -11.15
C ALA A 76 15.19 26.03 -12.39
N GLY A 77 14.45 27.11 -12.64
CA GLY A 77 14.70 28.07 -13.72
C GLY A 77 14.02 27.69 -15.04
N VAL A 78 12.71 27.93 -15.13
CA VAL A 78 11.97 27.90 -16.41
C VAL A 78 12.16 29.19 -17.19
N LYS A 79 11.91 29.16 -18.51
CA LYS A 79 11.92 30.36 -19.37
C LYS A 79 10.76 31.31 -19.01
N ASP A 80 10.95 32.60 -19.25
CA ASP A 80 9.93 33.64 -18.98
C ASP A 80 8.61 33.37 -19.70
N ALA A 81 8.66 32.87 -20.94
CA ALA A 81 7.47 32.50 -21.70
C ALA A 81 6.68 31.36 -21.03
N THR A 82 7.40 30.38 -20.48
CA THR A 82 6.83 29.23 -19.77
C THR A 82 6.21 29.67 -18.44
N GLN A 83 6.90 30.52 -17.70
CA GLN A 83 6.36 31.14 -16.48
C GLN A 83 5.07 31.93 -16.78
N ALA A 84 5.09 32.78 -17.81
CA ALA A 84 3.94 33.59 -18.19
C ALA A 84 2.74 32.73 -18.61
N HIS A 85 2.98 31.63 -19.32
CA HIS A 85 1.94 30.66 -19.70
C HIS A 85 1.34 30.00 -18.46
N PHE A 86 2.17 29.36 -17.64
CA PHE A 86 1.71 28.56 -16.51
C PHE A 86 1.19 29.37 -15.32
N THR A 87 1.54 30.65 -15.21
CA THR A 87 0.90 31.56 -14.24
C THR A 87 -0.60 31.70 -14.53
N ARG A 88 -1.00 31.67 -15.81
CA ARG A 88 -2.39 31.95 -16.22
C ARG A 88 -3.22 30.69 -16.39
N GLN A 89 -2.63 29.60 -16.88
CA GLN A 89 -3.35 28.38 -17.26
C GLN A 89 -2.44 27.14 -17.18
N GLY A 90 -2.95 25.95 -17.52
CA GLY A 90 -2.14 24.73 -17.64
C GLY A 90 -1.85 24.00 -16.32
N SER A 91 -2.71 24.17 -15.31
CA SER A 91 -2.58 23.42 -14.05
C SER A 91 -2.70 21.91 -14.26
N ASP A 92 -3.45 21.46 -15.25
CA ASP A 92 -3.60 20.07 -15.67
C ASP A 92 -2.32 19.51 -16.27
N SER A 93 -1.69 20.24 -17.19
CA SER A 93 -0.38 19.83 -17.72
C SER A 93 0.69 19.76 -16.63
N LEU A 94 0.73 20.74 -15.72
CA LEU A 94 1.68 20.72 -14.60
C LEU A 94 1.40 19.61 -13.59
N TYR A 95 0.12 19.26 -13.36
CA TYR A 95 -0.25 18.16 -12.50
C TYR A 95 0.38 16.84 -12.96
N GLU A 96 0.49 16.61 -14.27
CA GLU A 96 1.10 15.39 -14.81
C GLU A 96 2.61 15.33 -14.59
N LEU A 97 3.29 16.48 -14.46
CA LEU A 97 4.72 16.54 -14.16
C LEU A 97 5.06 16.19 -12.70
N ARG A 98 4.08 15.93 -11.83
CA ARG A 98 4.29 15.62 -10.40
C ARG A 98 5.25 14.45 -10.16
N VAL A 99 5.33 13.52 -11.12
CA VAL A 99 6.16 12.32 -11.05
C VAL A 99 7.65 12.56 -11.37
N LEU A 100 8.00 13.74 -11.86
CA LEU A 100 9.35 14.13 -12.27
C LEU A 100 10.15 14.80 -11.13
N SER A 101 11.47 14.81 -11.29
CA SER A 101 12.39 15.56 -10.40
C SER A 101 12.27 17.07 -10.64
N GLN A 102 12.83 17.90 -9.75
CA GLN A 102 12.74 19.35 -9.86
C GLN A 102 13.32 19.90 -11.18
N GLY A 103 14.51 19.41 -11.58
CA GLY A 103 15.13 19.81 -12.85
C GLY A 103 14.34 19.33 -14.07
N ASP A 104 13.88 18.07 -14.05
CA ASP A 104 13.08 17.51 -15.14
C ASP A 104 11.73 18.22 -15.29
N ARG A 105 11.12 18.71 -14.19
CA ARG A 105 9.89 19.52 -14.24
C ARG A 105 10.11 20.82 -15.01
N ALA A 106 11.21 21.53 -14.75
CA ALA A 106 11.50 22.78 -15.46
C ALA A 106 11.74 22.52 -16.95
N ALA A 107 12.57 21.52 -17.29
CA ALA A 107 12.86 21.16 -18.67
C ALA A 107 11.61 20.70 -19.42
N MET A 108 10.78 19.84 -18.81
CA MET A 108 9.56 19.34 -19.43
C MET A 108 8.47 20.42 -19.55
N ALA A 109 8.39 21.36 -18.60
CA ALA A 109 7.47 22.50 -18.69
C ALA A 109 7.84 23.42 -19.86
N ASP A 110 9.12 23.75 -20.03
CA ASP A 110 9.61 24.52 -21.18
C ASP A 110 9.32 23.80 -22.50
N PHE A 111 9.57 22.49 -22.53
CA PHE A 111 9.33 21.65 -23.70
C PHE A 111 7.84 21.62 -24.08
N ALA A 112 6.96 21.47 -23.10
CA ALA A 112 5.52 21.44 -23.31
C ALA A 112 4.98 22.75 -23.90
N VAL A 113 5.42 23.89 -23.38
CA VAL A 113 5.03 25.21 -23.91
C VAL A 113 5.61 25.43 -25.31
N GLN A 114 6.87 25.06 -25.54
CA GLN A 114 7.53 25.18 -26.84
C GLN A 114 6.84 24.37 -27.94
N HIS A 115 6.31 23.18 -27.61
CA HIS A 115 5.66 22.29 -28.56
C HIS A 115 4.12 22.37 -28.54
N GLY A 116 3.54 23.25 -27.73
CA GLY A 116 2.10 23.43 -27.61
C GLY A 116 1.36 22.18 -27.14
N LEU A 117 1.93 21.44 -26.20
CA LEU A 117 1.37 20.18 -25.71
C LEU A 117 0.17 20.43 -24.78
N ASP A 118 -0.90 19.68 -24.99
CA ASP A 118 -2.02 19.61 -24.05
C ASP A 118 -1.73 18.65 -22.88
N SER A 119 -2.64 18.58 -21.90
CA SER A 119 -2.44 17.77 -20.70
C SER A 119 -2.45 16.27 -20.96
N ASP A 120 -3.19 15.80 -21.99
CA ASP A 120 -3.19 14.39 -22.39
C ASP A 120 -1.86 14.02 -23.06
N GLU A 121 -1.33 14.85 -23.96
CA GLU A 121 0.00 14.68 -24.54
C GLU A 121 1.09 14.70 -23.46
N VAL A 122 1.02 15.62 -22.50
CA VAL A 122 1.97 15.66 -21.38
C VAL A 122 1.89 14.39 -20.54
N ARG A 123 0.69 13.88 -20.23
CA ARG A 123 0.49 12.64 -19.49
C ARG A 123 1.15 11.45 -20.18
N ASP A 124 1.05 11.37 -21.50
CA ASP A 124 1.62 10.26 -22.28
C ASP A 124 3.15 10.37 -22.40
N LEU A 125 3.69 11.58 -22.38
CA LEU A 125 5.12 11.86 -22.61
C LEU A 125 5.95 11.98 -21.33
N VAL A 126 5.34 12.21 -20.16
CA VAL A 126 6.05 12.37 -18.88
C VAL A 126 6.78 11.09 -18.45
N LYS A 127 6.18 9.92 -18.72
CA LYS A 127 6.74 8.62 -18.34
C LYS A 127 8.04 8.31 -19.09
N PRO A 128 8.12 8.46 -20.43
CA PRO A 128 9.37 8.39 -21.18
C PRO A 128 10.51 9.23 -20.57
N VAL A 129 10.24 10.50 -20.24
CA VAL A 129 11.25 11.41 -19.65
C VAL A 129 11.74 10.87 -18.30
N LYS A 130 10.80 10.44 -17.44
CA LYS A 130 11.12 9.84 -16.13
C LYS A 130 11.98 8.57 -16.25
N GLU A 131 11.60 7.65 -17.13
CA GLU A 131 12.35 6.40 -17.33
C GLU A 131 13.75 6.67 -17.90
N TYR A 132 13.88 7.69 -18.74
CA TYR A 132 15.15 8.10 -19.31
C TYR A 132 16.07 8.77 -18.29
N SER A 133 15.53 9.51 -17.31
CA SER A 133 16.34 10.16 -16.26
C SER A 133 16.99 9.16 -15.30
N TYR A 134 16.43 7.97 -15.12
CA TYR A 134 17.05 6.90 -14.31
C TYR A 134 18.30 6.27 -14.93
N ARG A 135 18.58 6.53 -16.22
CA ARG A 135 19.75 5.97 -16.89
C ARG A 135 21.01 6.72 -16.47
N LYS A 136 21.94 5.99 -15.84
CA LYS A 136 23.29 6.50 -15.55
C LYS A 136 24.05 6.86 -16.82
N GLU A 137 23.94 6.01 -17.84
CA GLU A 137 24.55 6.21 -19.15
C GLU A 137 23.46 6.43 -20.19
N LYS A 138 23.55 7.55 -20.90
CA LYS A 138 22.60 7.90 -21.96
C LYS A 138 22.90 7.10 -23.22
N PRO A 139 21.87 6.63 -23.94
CA PRO A 139 22.05 5.97 -25.22
C PRO A 139 22.86 6.86 -26.18
N PRO A 140 23.88 6.32 -26.88
CA PRO A 140 24.65 7.09 -27.83
C PRO A 140 23.77 7.79 -28.85
N GLY A 141 24.04 9.07 -29.09
CA GLY A 141 23.31 9.89 -30.05
C GLY A 141 22.03 10.54 -29.52
N PHE A 142 21.63 10.27 -28.27
CA PHE A 142 20.50 10.95 -27.61
C PHE A 142 21.01 11.78 -26.44
N GLY A 143 20.62 13.06 -26.39
CA GLY A 143 20.95 13.99 -25.33
C GLY A 143 20.14 13.80 -24.05
N ASP A 144 20.31 14.73 -23.11
CA ASP A 144 19.67 14.71 -21.79
C ASP A 144 18.28 15.38 -21.74
N GLY A 145 17.92 16.11 -22.80
CA GLY A 145 16.68 16.88 -22.87
C GLY A 145 15.42 16.01 -22.97
N PRO A 146 14.25 16.55 -22.60
CA PRO A 146 12.97 15.84 -22.70
C PRO A 146 12.65 15.43 -24.14
N GLY A 147 13.01 16.23 -25.14
CA GLY A 147 12.77 15.89 -26.54
C GLY A 147 13.51 14.64 -26.98
N ASP A 148 14.81 14.55 -26.64
CA ASP A 148 15.63 13.37 -26.95
C ASP A 148 15.24 12.14 -26.12
N ALA A 149 14.78 12.32 -24.88
CA ALA A 149 14.22 11.23 -24.07
C ALA A 149 12.96 10.62 -24.70
N ILE A 150 12.04 11.49 -25.17
CA ILE A 150 10.82 11.10 -25.87
C ILE A 150 11.15 10.46 -27.22
N ALA A 151 12.06 11.05 -27.98
CA ALA A 151 12.56 10.53 -29.25
C ALA A 151 13.17 9.13 -29.09
N TYR A 152 13.98 8.91 -28.05
CA TYR A 152 14.53 7.60 -27.73
C TYR A 152 13.44 6.56 -27.41
N HIS A 153 12.41 6.96 -26.68
CA HIS A 153 11.27 6.10 -26.39
C HIS A 153 10.57 5.63 -27.67
N PHE A 154 10.22 6.57 -28.57
CA PHE A 154 9.59 6.23 -29.84
C PHE A 154 10.51 5.44 -30.76
N TRP A 155 11.81 5.74 -30.80
CA TRP A 155 12.81 4.95 -31.52
C TRP A 155 12.83 3.50 -31.04
N LYS A 156 12.84 3.27 -29.72
CA LYS A 156 12.84 1.92 -29.13
C LYS A 156 11.53 1.18 -29.43
N LEU A 157 10.39 1.85 -29.41
CA LEU A 157 9.09 1.26 -29.74
C LEU A 157 9.00 0.91 -31.23
N ALA A 158 9.44 1.79 -32.12
CA ALA A 158 9.42 1.56 -33.57
C ALA A 158 10.22 0.30 -33.95
N ARG A 159 11.35 0.05 -33.29
CA ARG A 159 12.16 -1.16 -33.48
C ARG A 159 11.50 -2.44 -33.00
N GLN A 160 10.44 -2.37 -32.20
CA GLN A 160 9.70 -3.54 -31.73
C GLN A 160 8.51 -3.88 -32.63
N LYS A 161 8.17 -3.02 -33.59
CA LYS A 161 6.99 -3.17 -34.45
C LYS A 161 7.35 -3.80 -35.77
N ASP A 162 6.69 -4.92 -36.05
CA ASP A 162 6.72 -5.60 -37.35
C ASP A 162 5.83 -4.88 -38.39
N ASP A 163 4.72 -4.27 -37.94
CA ASP A 163 3.80 -3.54 -38.81
C ASP A 163 4.36 -2.18 -39.26
N LEU A 164 4.34 -1.94 -40.57
CA LEU A 164 4.94 -0.75 -41.18
C LEU A 164 4.18 0.55 -40.85
N GLN A 165 2.85 0.51 -40.69
CA GLN A 165 2.06 1.70 -40.40
C GLN A 165 2.27 2.15 -38.96
N ASP A 166 2.16 1.22 -38.02
CA ASP A 166 2.47 1.43 -36.60
C ASP A 166 3.88 1.98 -36.42
N ARG A 167 4.84 1.36 -37.10
CA ARG A 167 6.25 1.78 -37.08
C ARG A 167 6.42 3.18 -37.65
N SER A 168 5.80 3.49 -38.78
CA SER A 168 5.88 4.82 -39.41
C SER A 168 5.30 5.91 -38.51
N ARG A 169 4.19 5.63 -37.82
CA ARG A 169 3.60 6.56 -36.83
C ARG A 169 4.56 6.84 -35.69
N LEU A 170 5.24 5.81 -35.16
CA LEU A 170 6.22 5.97 -34.09
C LEU A 170 7.46 6.74 -34.57
N ILE A 171 7.93 6.50 -35.80
CA ILE A 171 9.02 7.28 -36.40
C ILE A 171 8.63 8.76 -36.51
N ALA A 172 7.42 9.07 -36.98
CA ALA A 172 6.93 10.45 -37.07
C ALA A 172 6.88 11.13 -35.69
N GLN A 173 6.40 10.43 -34.66
CA GLN A 173 6.43 10.94 -33.28
C GLN A 173 7.85 11.17 -32.77
N GLY A 174 8.78 10.25 -33.04
CA GLY A 174 10.19 10.45 -32.71
C GLY A 174 10.78 11.70 -33.38
N LEU A 175 10.53 11.89 -34.69
CA LEU A 175 11.04 13.04 -35.45
C LEU A 175 10.38 14.37 -35.05
N ARG A 176 9.15 14.34 -34.54
CA ARG A 176 8.44 15.51 -34.00
C ARG A 176 9.16 16.10 -32.80
N PHE A 177 9.76 15.24 -31.96
CA PHE A 177 10.28 15.64 -30.65
C PHE A 177 11.80 15.61 -30.50
N ALA A 178 12.53 14.97 -31.41
CA ALA A 178 14.00 14.93 -31.36
C ALA A 178 14.61 16.34 -31.42
N GLU A 179 15.43 16.68 -30.42
CA GLU A 179 16.10 17.98 -30.29
C GLU A 179 17.52 17.93 -30.87
N SER A 180 18.24 16.83 -30.68
CA SER A 180 19.59 16.69 -31.23
C SER A 180 19.59 16.20 -32.68
N PRO A 181 20.51 16.73 -33.53
CA PRO A 181 20.69 16.20 -34.89
C PRO A 181 21.02 14.71 -34.92
N THR A 182 21.75 14.22 -33.91
CA THR A 182 22.12 12.80 -33.79
C THR A 182 20.91 11.92 -33.45
N ALA A 183 20.02 12.36 -32.56
CA ALA A 183 18.80 11.61 -32.24
C ALA A 183 17.90 11.52 -33.48
N ARG A 184 17.79 12.63 -34.23
CA ARG A 184 17.07 12.68 -35.49
C ARG A 184 17.62 11.68 -36.51
N GLN A 185 18.94 11.63 -36.70
CA GLN A 185 19.59 10.65 -37.59
C GLN A 185 19.31 9.20 -37.18
N HIS A 186 19.33 8.90 -35.88
CA HIS A 186 18.99 7.55 -35.38
C HIS A 186 17.55 7.14 -35.72
N ILE A 187 16.62 8.09 -35.70
CA ILE A 187 15.22 7.85 -36.03
C ILE A 187 15.03 7.75 -37.55
N GLU A 188 15.66 8.62 -38.34
CA GLU A 188 15.62 8.56 -39.82
C GLU A 188 16.15 7.22 -40.35
N LYS A 189 17.19 6.66 -39.72
CA LYS A 189 17.72 5.33 -40.06
C LYS A 189 16.66 4.22 -39.99
N LEU A 190 15.62 4.37 -39.15
CA LEU A 190 14.54 3.39 -39.05
C LEU A 190 13.66 3.30 -40.31
N LEU A 191 13.75 4.27 -41.22
CA LEU A 191 13.06 4.27 -42.51
C LEU A 191 13.68 3.25 -43.50
N THR A 192 14.94 2.87 -43.29
CA THR A 192 15.66 1.93 -44.16
C THR A 192 16.03 0.63 -43.44
N ASP A 193 16.23 0.66 -42.12
CA ASP A 193 16.56 -0.51 -41.31
C ASP A 193 15.31 -1.20 -40.77
N PHE A 194 14.79 -2.22 -41.46
CA PHE A 194 13.58 -2.96 -41.04
C PHE A 194 13.83 -4.06 -39.99
N THR A 195 14.98 -4.08 -39.31
CA THR A 195 15.22 -5.07 -38.25
C THR A 195 14.26 -4.86 -37.07
N VAL A 196 13.76 -5.98 -36.53
CA VAL A 196 12.83 -5.99 -35.38
C VAL A 196 13.55 -6.56 -34.16
N VAL A 197 13.57 -5.77 -33.08
CA VAL A 197 14.16 -6.13 -31.78
C VAL A 197 13.03 -6.23 -30.77
N LYS A 198 12.54 -7.46 -30.54
CA LYS A 198 11.43 -7.71 -29.59
C LYS A 198 11.89 -7.44 -28.15
N SER A 199 11.09 -6.68 -27.39
CA SER A 199 11.28 -6.51 -25.95
C SER A 199 10.57 -7.64 -25.21
N ARG A 200 11.23 -8.29 -24.25
CA ARG A 200 10.59 -9.24 -23.34
C ARG A 200 9.86 -8.44 -22.24
N PRO A 201 8.55 -8.62 -22.03
CA PRO A 201 7.85 -7.95 -20.93
C PRO A 201 8.38 -8.44 -19.59
N ALA A 202 8.33 -7.58 -18.57
CA ALA A 202 8.62 -8.00 -17.21
C ALA A 202 7.62 -9.09 -16.77
N PRO A 203 8.06 -10.10 -15.99
CA PRO A 203 7.15 -11.08 -15.43
C PRO A 203 6.13 -10.41 -14.50
N ARG A 204 4.93 -11.00 -14.39
CA ARG A 204 3.92 -10.52 -13.43
C ARG A 204 4.40 -10.79 -12.00
N LEU A 205 4.22 -9.82 -11.12
CA LEU A 205 4.47 -10.01 -9.69
C LEU A 205 3.44 -11.02 -9.12
N PRO A 206 3.85 -11.96 -8.25
CA PRO A 206 2.95 -12.93 -7.62
C PRO A 206 2.20 -12.27 -6.46
N LEU A 207 1.25 -11.39 -6.79
CA LEU A 207 0.43 -10.68 -5.81
C LEU A 207 -0.71 -11.57 -5.35
N TYR A 208 -0.87 -11.71 -4.03
CA TYR A 208 -1.98 -12.41 -3.38
C TYR A 208 -2.72 -11.43 -2.48
N ARG A 209 -4.03 -11.64 -2.33
CA ARG A 209 -4.88 -10.90 -1.41
C ARG A 209 -5.71 -11.92 -0.62
N LEU A 210 -5.70 -11.77 0.70
CA LEU A 210 -6.64 -12.48 1.57
C LEU A 210 -7.96 -11.73 1.50
N GLU A 211 -9.03 -12.44 1.18
CA GLU A 211 -10.36 -11.87 0.91
C GLU A 211 -11.31 -12.10 2.09
N THR A 212 -11.03 -13.07 2.98
CA THR A 212 -11.90 -13.39 4.13
C THR A 212 -11.15 -13.45 5.47
N GLU A 213 -11.83 -13.11 6.56
CA GLU A 213 -11.28 -13.20 7.92
C GLU A 213 -10.87 -14.64 8.29
N SER A 214 -11.55 -15.65 7.75
CA SER A 214 -11.18 -17.06 7.96
C SER A 214 -9.82 -17.44 7.35
N GLU A 215 -9.36 -16.68 6.36
CA GLU A 215 -8.03 -16.85 5.77
C GLU A 215 -6.93 -16.17 6.59
N LEU A 216 -7.29 -15.29 7.54
CA LEU A 216 -6.34 -14.67 8.46
C LEU A 216 -6.14 -15.58 9.68
N PRO A 217 -5.01 -16.30 9.79
CA PRO A 217 -4.72 -17.02 11.01
C PRO A 217 -4.44 -16.05 12.15
N ARG A 218 -4.82 -16.42 13.37
CA ARG A 218 -4.42 -15.70 14.58
C ARG A 218 -3.22 -16.39 15.20
N VAL A 219 -2.16 -15.62 15.47
CA VAL A 219 -1.00 -16.08 16.22
C VAL A 219 -1.33 -16.05 17.71
N ILE A 220 -1.18 -17.19 18.38
CA ILE A 220 -1.51 -17.40 19.79
C ILE A 220 -0.24 -17.86 20.54
N PRO A 221 0.09 -17.26 21.70
CA PRO A 221 1.19 -17.73 22.53
C PRO A 221 0.85 -19.09 23.17
N VAL A 222 1.84 -19.96 23.29
CA VAL A 222 1.69 -21.28 23.91
C VAL A 222 2.49 -21.30 25.23
N VAL A 223 1.81 -21.54 26.35
CA VAL A 223 2.43 -21.61 27.68
C VAL A 223 3.45 -22.75 27.74
N GLY A 224 3.06 -23.92 27.24
CA GLY A 224 3.86 -25.14 27.32
C GLY A 224 2.99 -26.38 27.39
N GLN A 225 3.56 -27.48 27.92
CA GLN A 225 2.88 -28.76 28.10
C GLN A 225 2.59 -29.04 29.57
N MET A 226 1.36 -29.43 29.87
CA MET A 226 0.90 -29.81 31.21
C MET A 226 1.69 -31.00 31.79
N PRO A 227 2.05 -30.98 33.09
CA PRO A 227 1.58 -30.06 34.12
C PRO A 227 2.29 -28.70 34.11
N LEU A 228 1.51 -27.62 34.30
CA LEU A 228 1.97 -26.23 34.33
C LEU A 228 1.56 -25.58 35.65
N THR A 229 2.27 -24.52 36.02
CA THR A 229 2.01 -23.70 37.21
C THR A 229 1.22 -22.44 36.88
N VAL A 230 0.68 -21.78 37.91
CA VAL A 230 0.04 -20.47 37.75
C VAL A 230 1.04 -19.42 37.28
N ASP A 231 2.31 -19.53 37.70
CA ASP A 231 3.36 -18.60 37.28
C ASP A 231 3.76 -18.80 35.81
N ASP A 232 3.74 -20.04 35.29
CA ASP A 232 3.93 -20.30 33.86
C ASP A 232 2.89 -19.56 33.01
N LEU A 233 1.61 -19.59 33.44
CA LEU A 233 0.51 -18.90 32.74
C LEU A 233 0.67 -17.38 32.78
N LYS A 234 1.11 -16.82 33.92
CA LYS A 234 1.33 -15.38 34.11
C LYS A 234 2.55 -14.86 33.35
N ALA A 235 3.55 -15.69 33.14
CA ALA A 235 4.76 -15.33 32.39
C ALA A 235 4.46 -15.05 30.90
N VAL A 236 3.34 -15.55 30.38
CA VAL A 236 2.92 -15.29 29.00
C VAL A 236 2.32 -13.89 28.88
N PRO A 237 2.92 -12.96 28.10
CA PRO A 237 2.39 -11.62 27.94
C PRO A 237 1.06 -11.62 27.17
N VAL A 238 0.29 -10.54 27.33
CA VAL A 238 -0.86 -10.26 26.45
C VAL A 238 -0.32 -9.86 25.08
N VAL A 239 -0.91 -10.41 24.03
CA VAL A 239 -0.43 -10.26 22.66
C VAL A 239 -1.34 -9.31 21.90
N VAL A 240 -0.80 -8.16 21.51
CA VAL A 240 -1.50 -7.15 20.73
C VAL A 240 -0.94 -7.16 19.30
N PRO A 241 -1.73 -7.58 18.29
CA PRO A 241 -1.26 -7.61 16.91
C PRO A 241 -1.11 -6.20 16.32
N GLU A 242 -0.03 -5.99 15.56
CA GLU A 242 0.28 -4.74 14.87
C GLU A 242 -0.30 -4.75 13.44
N GLU A 243 -1.23 -3.83 13.18
CA GLU A 243 -1.82 -3.60 11.86
C GLU A 243 -0.80 -3.03 10.84
N PRO A 244 -0.97 -3.28 9.52
CA PRO A 244 -2.13 -3.89 8.85
C PRO A 244 -2.00 -5.41 8.63
N PHE A 245 -0.96 -6.04 9.17
CA PHE A 245 -0.65 -7.46 8.91
C PHE A 245 -0.74 -8.33 10.16
N SER A 246 -1.37 -7.81 11.22
CA SER A 246 -1.50 -8.45 12.53
C SER A 246 -0.19 -9.05 13.05
N MET A 247 0.91 -8.31 12.91
CA MET A 247 2.25 -8.76 13.28
C MET A 247 2.39 -8.84 14.80
N VAL A 248 3.04 -9.89 15.29
CA VAL A 248 3.29 -10.06 16.74
C VAL A 248 4.79 -9.90 17.01
N SER A 249 5.12 -8.91 17.82
CA SER A 249 6.48 -8.65 18.31
C SER A 249 6.62 -9.17 19.74
N ALA A 250 7.62 -10.01 20.02
CA ALA A 250 7.87 -10.53 21.37
C ALA A 250 9.37 -10.54 21.71
N ASN A 251 9.68 -10.23 22.97
CA ASN A 251 11.04 -10.29 23.52
C ASN A 251 11.16 -11.51 24.43
N GLY A 252 12.14 -12.39 24.17
CA GLY A 252 12.39 -13.59 24.97
C GLY A 252 12.01 -14.89 24.27
N ALA A 253 12.24 -16.01 24.96
CA ALA A 253 11.87 -17.34 24.47
C ALA A 253 10.38 -17.58 24.73
N SER A 254 9.59 -17.67 23.66
CA SER A 254 8.16 -17.98 23.71
C SER A 254 7.81 -18.95 22.58
N ALA A 255 6.91 -19.88 22.85
CA ALA A 255 6.32 -20.75 21.83
C ALA A 255 5.05 -20.09 21.27
N TRP A 256 4.80 -20.29 19.98
CA TRP A 256 3.69 -19.67 19.25
C TRP A 256 3.04 -20.66 18.32
N ILE A 257 1.74 -20.51 18.09
CA ILE A 257 1.02 -21.27 17.07
C ILE A 257 0.11 -20.36 16.26
N ALA A 258 0.08 -20.57 14.94
CA ALA A 258 -0.91 -19.95 14.06
C ALA A 258 -2.15 -20.86 14.00
N VAL A 259 -3.28 -20.37 14.51
CA VAL A 259 -4.56 -21.06 14.47
C VAL A 259 -5.43 -20.42 13.38
N PRO A 260 -6.20 -21.18 12.59
CA PRO A 260 -7.14 -20.60 11.63
C PRO A 260 -8.05 -19.55 12.26
N GLY A 261 -8.47 -18.56 11.48
CA GLY A 261 -9.37 -17.46 11.87
C GLY A 261 -10.80 -17.90 12.16
N TRP A 262 -10.99 -19.02 12.86
CA TRP A 262 -12.31 -19.45 13.33
C TRP A 262 -12.91 -18.40 14.26
N GLN A 263 -14.23 -18.22 14.18
CA GLN A 263 -14.94 -17.18 14.93
C GLN A 263 -14.67 -17.22 16.44
N VAL A 264 -14.52 -18.42 17.04
CA VAL A 264 -14.19 -18.57 18.47
C VAL A 264 -12.79 -18.05 18.82
N ILE A 265 -11.84 -18.14 17.89
CA ILE A 265 -10.48 -17.63 18.04
C ILE A 265 -10.43 -16.12 17.77
N PHE A 266 -11.17 -15.64 16.77
CA PHE A 266 -11.20 -14.22 16.43
C PHE A 266 -11.83 -13.37 17.56
N ARG A 267 -12.88 -13.88 18.21
CA ARG A 267 -13.57 -13.18 19.30
C ARG A 267 -12.81 -13.15 20.63
N ALA A 268 -11.84 -14.04 20.81
CA ALA A 268 -11.09 -14.11 22.07
C ALA A 268 -10.30 -12.82 22.31
N GLU A 269 -10.28 -12.29 23.52
CA GLU A 269 -9.52 -11.06 23.79
C GLU A 269 -8.06 -11.40 24.09
N ASP A 270 -7.83 -12.40 24.95
CA ASP A 270 -6.50 -12.81 25.39
C ASP A 270 -6.34 -14.35 25.34
N PRO A 271 -6.35 -14.94 24.12
CA PRO A 271 -6.22 -16.37 23.95
C PRO A 271 -4.79 -16.85 24.25
N VAL A 272 -4.69 -17.99 24.91
CA VAL A 272 -3.43 -18.68 25.19
C VAL A 272 -3.58 -20.19 24.95
N GLY A 273 -2.56 -20.80 24.36
CA GLY A 273 -2.50 -22.23 24.10
C GLY A 273 -1.79 -23.01 25.22
N LEU A 274 -2.28 -24.20 25.54
CA LEU A 274 -1.62 -25.17 26.40
C LEU A 274 -1.74 -26.58 25.82
N LEU A 275 -0.66 -27.36 25.92
CA LEU A 275 -0.62 -28.74 25.43
C LEU A 275 -0.93 -29.70 26.57
N THR A 276 -1.83 -30.66 26.33
CA THR A 276 -2.13 -31.72 27.29
C THR A 276 -2.45 -33.02 26.57
N GLN A 277 -2.39 -34.14 27.28
CA GLN A 277 -2.92 -35.41 26.78
C GLN A 277 -4.45 -35.37 26.81
N SER A 278 -5.10 -35.85 25.75
CA SER A 278 -6.56 -35.84 25.62
C SER A 278 -7.24 -36.56 26.78
N ARG A 279 -6.65 -37.63 27.33
CA ARG A 279 -7.16 -38.34 28.51
C ARG A 279 -7.16 -37.53 29.81
N ARG A 280 -6.47 -36.39 29.86
CA ARG A 280 -6.50 -35.47 31.01
C ARG A 280 -7.62 -34.43 30.91
N LEU A 281 -8.34 -34.38 29.80
CA LEU A 281 -9.49 -33.49 29.66
C LEU A 281 -10.67 -34.01 30.51
N PRO A 282 -11.43 -33.12 31.18
CA PRO A 282 -12.66 -33.53 31.86
C PRO A 282 -13.65 -34.14 30.87
N ASN A 283 -14.38 -35.16 31.31
CA ASN A 283 -15.40 -35.86 30.51
C ASN A 283 -14.89 -36.49 29.19
N TYR A 284 -13.58 -36.71 29.05
CA TYR A 284 -13.04 -37.38 27.87
C TYR A 284 -13.42 -38.87 27.84
N PRO A 285 -13.89 -39.43 26.71
CA PRO A 285 -14.30 -40.83 26.63
C PRO A 285 -13.15 -41.80 26.97
N ALA A 286 -13.41 -42.78 27.83
CA ALA A 286 -12.39 -43.71 28.31
C ALA A 286 -11.84 -44.66 27.22
N ASP A 287 -12.65 -44.93 26.20
CA ASP A 287 -12.34 -45.78 25.04
C ASP A 287 -11.68 -45.01 23.89
N ALA A 288 -11.58 -43.68 23.97
CA ALA A 288 -10.92 -42.87 22.96
C ALA A 288 -9.38 -42.96 23.02
N ALA A 289 -8.74 -42.65 21.88
CA ALA A 289 -7.29 -42.61 21.75
C ALA A 289 -6.69 -41.50 22.63
N ASP A 290 -5.57 -41.80 23.29
CA ASP A 290 -4.77 -40.77 23.97
C ASP A 290 -3.86 -40.09 22.95
N GLU A 291 -3.93 -38.76 22.87
CA GLU A 291 -3.01 -37.98 22.05
C GLU A 291 -2.79 -36.59 22.64
N THR A 292 -1.68 -35.97 22.26
CA THR A 292 -1.42 -34.57 22.62
C THR A 292 -2.39 -33.66 21.86
N VAL A 293 -3.15 -32.87 22.59
CA VAL A 293 -4.07 -31.86 22.05
C VAL A 293 -3.62 -30.46 22.45
N LEU A 294 -3.93 -29.48 21.60
CA LEU A 294 -3.86 -28.06 21.95
C LEU A 294 -5.20 -27.63 22.53
N VAL A 295 -5.17 -27.10 23.74
CA VAL A 295 -6.31 -26.43 24.37
C VAL A 295 -6.05 -24.93 24.29
N VAL A 296 -6.99 -24.18 23.73
CA VAL A 296 -6.94 -22.71 23.74
C VAL A 296 -7.91 -22.21 24.80
N VAL A 297 -7.40 -21.34 25.66
CA VAL A 297 -8.13 -20.71 26.77
C VAL A 297 -8.13 -19.20 26.54
N ASP A 298 -9.28 -18.55 26.68
CA ASP A 298 -9.34 -17.09 26.77
C ASP A 298 -9.18 -16.66 28.23
N ARG A 299 -8.10 -15.93 28.54
CA ARG A 299 -7.81 -15.47 29.91
C ARG A 299 -8.68 -14.29 30.34
N SER A 300 -9.33 -13.60 29.39
CA SER A 300 -10.25 -12.50 29.70
C SER A 300 -11.63 -13.00 30.12
N ASP A 301 -12.06 -14.17 29.64
CA ASP A 301 -13.34 -14.78 30.01
C ASP A 301 -13.19 -15.69 31.22
N ARG A 302 -13.69 -15.21 32.37
CA ARG A 302 -13.66 -15.92 33.66
C ARG A 302 -15.05 -16.12 34.25
N THR A 303 -16.08 -15.91 33.44
CA THR A 303 -17.47 -16.09 33.86
C THR A 303 -17.80 -17.58 33.86
N TRP A 304 -18.26 -18.08 35.01
CA TRP A 304 -18.74 -19.46 35.10
C TRP A 304 -20.06 -19.64 34.35
N GLU A 305 -20.15 -20.74 33.59
CA GLU A 305 -21.32 -21.23 32.87
C GLU A 305 -21.37 -22.76 33.02
N ASP A 306 -22.56 -23.36 33.11
CA ASP A 306 -22.73 -24.80 33.35
C ASP A 306 -22.46 -25.69 32.12
N ASP A 307 -22.30 -25.08 30.95
CA ASP A 307 -21.93 -25.72 29.68
C ASP A 307 -20.48 -25.43 29.24
N GLY A 308 -19.70 -24.75 30.09
CA GLY A 308 -18.31 -24.35 29.81
C GLY A 308 -17.25 -25.19 30.50
N TYR A 309 -16.08 -25.32 29.85
CA TYR A 309 -14.87 -25.87 30.48
C TYR A 309 -13.94 -24.71 30.86
N PHE A 310 -13.26 -24.84 32.00
CA PHE A 310 -12.48 -23.75 32.59
C PHE A 310 -11.08 -24.21 32.99
N LEU A 311 -10.13 -23.29 32.93
CA LEU A 311 -8.80 -23.44 33.54
C LEU A 311 -8.85 -22.84 34.95
N THR A 312 -8.50 -23.64 35.97
CA THR A 312 -8.45 -23.22 37.37
C THR A 312 -7.09 -23.53 38.00
N ALA A 313 -6.88 -23.05 39.22
CA ALA A 313 -5.71 -23.39 40.04
C ALA A 313 -6.09 -24.35 41.17
N GLU A 314 -5.43 -25.51 41.23
CA GLU A 314 -5.44 -26.40 42.39
C GLU A 314 -4.08 -26.29 43.09
N GLY A 315 -4.03 -25.45 44.13
CA GLY A 315 -2.76 -25.00 44.70
C GLY A 315 -1.99 -24.16 43.67
N ASP A 316 -0.77 -24.60 43.33
CA ASP A 316 0.07 -23.96 42.30
C ASP A 316 -0.09 -24.59 40.91
N ARG A 317 -0.88 -25.66 40.77
CA ARG A 317 -1.02 -26.39 39.49
C ARG A 317 -2.24 -25.91 38.73
N LEU A 318 -2.06 -25.75 37.42
CA LEU A 318 -3.18 -25.55 36.50
C LEU A 318 -3.96 -26.85 36.34
N THR A 319 -5.29 -26.75 36.35
CA THR A 319 -6.21 -27.88 36.13
C THR A 319 -7.34 -27.45 35.19
N LEU A 320 -7.73 -28.35 34.29
CA LEU A 320 -8.91 -28.16 33.44
C LEU A 320 -10.10 -28.80 34.14
N VAL A 321 -11.21 -28.08 34.26
CA VAL A 321 -12.40 -28.54 34.98
C VAL A 321 -13.68 -28.21 34.21
N TRP A 322 -14.72 -29.00 34.46
CA TRP A 322 -16.11 -28.67 34.21
C TRP A 322 -16.87 -28.91 35.50
N SER A 323 -17.85 -28.07 35.82
CA SER A 323 -18.67 -28.21 37.02
C SER A 323 -20.10 -27.77 36.75
N PRO A 324 -21.11 -28.59 37.11
CA PRO A 324 -22.52 -28.23 36.98
C PRO A 324 -22.97 -27.17 38.02
N SER A 325 -22.10 -26.87 39.00
CA SER A 325 -22.31 -25.83 40.01
C SER A 325 -21.19 -24.78 39.95
N PRO A 326 -21.42 -23.54 40.43
CA PRO A 326 -20.39 -22.51 40.48
C PRO A 326 -19.08 -23.01 41.10
N ILE A 327 -17.96 -22.73 40.43
CA ILE A 327 -16.64 -23.17 40.86
C ILE A 327 -16.13 -22.24 41.97
N GLU A 328 -15.76 -22.79 43.12
CA GLU A 328 -15.26 -22.01 44.27
C GLU A 328 -13.83 -21.50 44.06
N THR A 329 -13.00 -22.22 43.30
CA THR A 329 -11.64 -21.80 42.97
C THR A 329 -11.64 -20.72 41.89
N PRO A 330 -10.69 -19.76 41.91
CA PRO A 330 -10.59 -18.74 40.86
C PRO A 330 -10.47 -19.36 39.46
N ILE A 331 -11.36 -18.95 38.56
CA ILE A 331 -11.28 -19.25 37.12
C ILE A 331 -10.19 -18.36 36.52
N LEU A 332 -9.23 -18.97 35.85
CA LEU A 332 -8.11 -18.30 35.18
C LEU A 332 -8.40 -18.02 33.69
N GLY A 333 -9.37 -18.75 33.12
CA GLY A 333 -9.88 -18.52 31.78
C GLY A 333 -10.85 -19.61 31.32
N LYS A 334 -11.57 -19.36 30.25
CA LYS A 334 -12.53 -20.29 29.63
C LYS A 334 -11.89 -21.02 28.45
N VAL A 335 -12.10 -22.33 28.36
CA VAL A 335 -11.67 -23.14 27.20
C VAL A 335 -12.56 -22.81 26.02
N ILE A 336 -11.96 -22.36 24.91
CA ILE A 336 -12.67 -21.94 23.69
C ILE A 336 -12.44 -22.88 22.49
N LEU A 337 -11.36 -23.67 22.52
CA LEU A 337 -11.03 -24.61 21.45
C LEU A 337 -10.18 -25.76 22.00
N ILE A 338 -10.46 -26.98 21.53
CA ILE A 338 -9.59 -28.15 21.68
C ILE A 338 -9.25 -28.65 20.27
N LEU A 339 -7.99 -28.54 19.88
CA LEU A 339 -7.49 -28.90 18.57
C LEU A 339 -6.64 -30.17 18.66
N ARG A 340 -7.07 -31.21 17.94
CA ARG A 340 -6.31 -32.45 17.75
C ARG A 340 -5.24 -32.24 16.66
N PRO A 341 -4.12 -32.98 16.69
CA PRO A 341 -3.15 -32.95 15.61
C PRO A 341 -3.79 -33.25 14.25
N LYS A 342 -3.29 -32.61 13.19
CA LYS A 342 -3.75 -32.88 11.82
C LYS A 342 -3.47 -34.35 11.48
N ARG A 343 -4.48 -35.10 11.06
CA ARG A 343 -4.29 -36.46 10.55
C ARG A 343 -3.56 -36.39 9.21
N ILE A 344 -2.31 -36.84 9.17
CA ILE A 344 -1.53 -36.93 7.94
C ILE A 344 -1.75 -38.34 7.38
N LEU A 345 -2.47 -38.46 6.27
CA LEU A 345 -2.68 -39.73 5.56
C LEU A 345 -1.53 -40.02 4.58
N ASP A 346 -0.92 -38.97 4.03
CA ASP A 346 0.29 -39.00 3.19
C ASP A 346 0.99 -37.62 3.27
N GLU A 347 2.29 -37.60 3.60
CA GLU A 347 3.10 -36.37 3.71
C GLU A 347 3.41 -35.73 2.34
N ASN A 348 3.36 -36.51 1.25
CA ASN A 348 3.71 -36.07 -0.09
C ASN A 348 2.54 -35.45 -0.87
N TYR A 349 1.31 -35.67 -0.42
CA TYR A 349 0.09 -35.22 -1.11
C TYR A 349 0.03 -33.69 -1.36
N ASN A 350 0.61 -32.88 -0.46
CA ASN A 350 0.61 -31.40 -0.61
C ASN A 350 1.77 -30.85 -1.45
N ARG A 351 2.67 -31.70 -1.99
CA ARG A 351 3.85 -31.27 -2.76
C ARG A 351 3.65 -31.37 -4.27
N GLU A 352 2.66 -32.13 -4.73
CA GLU A 352 2.40 -32.32 -6.15
C GLU A 352 1.33 -31.34 -6.62
N LEU A 353 1.73 -30.38 -7.46
CA LEU A 353 0.87 -29.32 -7.99
C LEU A 353 -0.22 -29.83 -8.97
N TRP A 354 -0.16 -31.09 -9.37
CA TRP A 354 -1.08 -31.68 -10.35
C TRP A 354 -1.20 -33.19 -10.14
N GLN A 355 -2.18 -33.61 -9.35
CA GLN A 355 -2.82 -34.91 -9.57
C GLN A 355 -4.22 -34.61 -10.07
N LEU A 356 -4.51 -35.07 -11.29
CA LEU A 356 -5.88 -35.15 -11.79
C LEU A 356 -6.51 -36.33 -11.07
N ASP A 357 -7.63 -36.13 -10.39
CA ASP A 357 -8.48 -37.23 -9.94
C ASP A 357 -8.91 -38.03 -11.18
N GLU A 358 -8.52 -39.31 -11.27
CA GLU A 358 -9.09 -40.27 -12.24
C GLU A 358 -10.44 -40.80 -11.77
#